data_AF-A0A101VW74-F1
#
_entry.id   AF-A0A101VW74-F1
#
_cell.length_a   1.000
_cell.length_b   1.000
_cell.length_c   1.000
_cell.angle_alpha   90.00
_cell.angle_beta   90.00
_cell.angle_gamma   90.00
#
_symmetry.space_group_name_H-M   'P 1'
#
loop_
_entity.id
_entity.type
_entity.pdbx_description
1 polymer ?
#
loop_
_entity_poly.entity_id
_entity_poly.type
_entity_poly.pdbx_seq_one_letter_code
_entity_poly.pdbx_strand_id
1 'polypeptide(L)'
;MKKEVIIGIFIALLIVVILAPLASSNPDGLERVAEDLAFLERADGREVISSPLPDYEVPGLENKTLAGILAGITGTLLTFALMMILAKLIATSKKNKQMS
;
A
#
# COMPACT_ATOMS: atom_id res chain seq x y z
N MET A 1 -8.88 18.79 10.29
CA MET A 1 -8.81 17.32 10.46
C MET A 1 -8.75 17.03 11.95
N LYS A 2 -9.36 15.94 12.41
CA LYS A 2 -9.32 15.58 13.82
C LYS A 2 -7.87 15.21 14.22
N LYS A 3 -7.40 15.67 15.38
CA LYS A 3 -6.00 15.48 15.84
C LYS A 3 -5.61 14.00 15.90
N GLU A 4 -6.57 13.14 16.19
CA GLU A 4 -6.45 11.69 16.27
C GLU A 4 -6.05 11.08 14.92
N VAL A 5 -6.56 11.61 13.81
CA VAL A 5 -6.22 11.12 12.47
C VAL A 5 -4.77 11.45 12.11
N ILE A 6 -4.31 12.65 12.48
CA ILE A 6 -2.93 13.07 12.23
C ILE A 6 -1.96 12.20 13.04
N ILE A 7 -2.28 11.94 14.31
CA ILE A 7 -1.49 11.05 15.17
C ILE A 7 -1.46 9.63 14.58
N GLY A 8 -2.60 9.11 14.11
CA GLY A 8 -2.66 7.80 13.47
C GLY A 8 -1.80 7.69 12.21
N ILE A 9 -1.84 8.70 11.33
CA ILE A 9 -0.97 8.76 10.14
C ILE A 9 0.50 8.78 10.55
N PHE A 10 0.86 9.61 11.53
CA PHE A 10 2.25 9.71 12.00
C PHE A 10 2.78 8.37 12.53
N ILE A 11 1.98 7.67 13.36
CA ILE A 11 2.35 6.36 13.88
C ILE A 11 2.50 5.35 12.73
N ALA A 12 1.57 5.33 11.76
CA ALA A 12 1.65 4.43 10.62
C ALA A 12 2.92 4.66 9.79
N LEU A 13 3.28 5.92 9.53
CA LEU A 13 4.51 6.26 8.81
C LEU A 13 5.76 5.85 9.60
N LEU A 14 5.77 6.04 10.92
CA LEU A 14 6.88 5.61 11.77
C LEU A 14 7.07 4.10 11.71
N ILE A 15 5.98 3.33 11.74
CA ILE A 15 6.00 1.88 11.59
C ILE A 15 6.62 1.48 10.25
N VAL A 16 6.19 2.12 9.15
CA VAL A 16 6.75 1.83 7.82
C VAL A 16 8.26 2.07 7.80
N VAL A 17 8.73 3.22 8.29
CA VAL A 17 10.16 3.57 8.26
C VAL A 17 11.01 2.61 9.09
N ILE A 18 10.50 2.13 10.23
CA ILE A 18 11.26 1.24 11.15
C ILE A 18 11.18 -0.22 10.70
N LEU A 19 10.00 -0.68 10.29
CA LEU A 19 9.76 -2.10 10.02
C LEU A 19 10.02 -2.50 8.56
N ALA A 20 9.88 -1.60 7.58
CA ALA A 20 10.15 -1.95 6.19
C ALA A 20 11.60 -2.43 5.93
N PRO A 21 12.64 -1.85 6.56
CA PRO A 21 14.00 -2.39 6.49
C PRO A 21 14.17 -3.80 7.08
N LEU A 22 13.26 -4.21 7.96
CA LEU A 22 13.26 -5.53 8.60
C LEU A 22 12.41 -6.54 7.82
N ALA A 23 11.87 -6.16 6.66
CA ALA A 23 11.15 -7.08 5.80
C ALA A 23 12.07 -8.22 5.34
N SER A 24 11.55 -9.44 5.37
CA SER A 24 12.25 -10.64 4.94
C SER A 24 12.50 -10.61 3.43
N SER A 25 13.68 -11.02 3.00
CA SER A 25 14.02 -11.21 1.58
C SER A 25 13.60 -12.57 1.02
N ASN A 26 13.11 -13.48 1.88
CA ASN A 26 12.66 -14.81 1.46
C ASN A 26 11.27 -14.74 0.81
N PRO A 27 10.99 -15.65 -0.17
CA PRO A 27 9.70 -15.70 -0.82
C PRO A 27 8.60 -15.95 0.20
N ASP A 28 7.48 -15.27 0.02
CA ASP A 28 6.31 -15.49 0.85
C ASP A 28 5.68 -16.87 0.56
N GLY A 29 4.64 -17.25 1.31
CA GLY A 29 4.02 -18.57 1.14
C GLY A 29 3.39 -18.77 -0.24
N LEU A 30 2.94 -17.70 -0.91
CA LEU A 30 2.31 -17.78 -2.23
C LEU A 30 3.38 -17.91 -3.30
N GLU A 31 4.41 -17.08 -3.24
CA GLU A 31 5.58 -17.14 -4.11
C GLU A 31 6.28 -18.49 -3.98
N ARG A 32 6.48 -18.98 -2.75
CA ARG A 32 7.16 -20.26 -2.52
C ARG A 32 6.41 -21.43 -3.14
N VAL A 33 5.08 -21.47 -2.99
CA VAL A 33 4.25 -22.50 -3.63
C VAL A 33 4.27 -22.34 -5.15
N ALA A 34 4.27 -21.10 -5.66
CA ALA A 34 4.36 -20.83 -7.08
C ALA A 34 5.72 -21.20 -7.68
N GLU A 35 6.82 -21.06 -6.93
CA GLU A 35 8.16 -21.59 -7.27
C GLU A 35 8.12 -23.11 -7.32
N ASP A 36 7.70 -23.75 -6.23
CA ASP A 36 7.76 -25.21 -6.07
C ASP A 36 6.94 -25.94 -7.13
N LEU A 37 5.85 -25.32 -7.61
CA LEU A 37 4.97 -25.89 -8.63
C LEU A 37 5.21 -25.33 -10.05
N ALA A 38 6.24 -24.51 -10.24
CA ALA A 38 6.61 -23.88 -11.51
C ALA A 38 5.44 -23.08 -12.16
N PHE A 39 4.67 -22.37 -11.34
CA PHE A 39 3.59 -21.49 -11.78
C PHE A 39 4.02 -20.02 -11.92
N LEU A 40 5.16 -19.63 -11.32
CA LEU A 40 5.68 -18.27 -11.43
C LEU A 40 5.87 -17.81 -12.88
N GLU A 41 6.53 -18.64 -13.71
CA GLU A 41 6.74 -18.33 -15.13
C GLU A 41 5.43 -18.21 -15.93
N ARG A 42 4.33 -18.79 -15.42
CA ARG A 42 3.00 -18.66 -16.04
C ARG A 42 2.30 -17.36 -15.65
N ALA A 43 2.73 -16.70 -14.58
CA ALA A 43 2.22 -15.39 -14.16
C ALA A 43 2.91 -14.27 -14.95
N ASP A 44 4.18 -14.47 -15.31
CA ASP A 44 5.01 -13.48 -15.98
C ASP A 44 4.40 -13.03 -17.33
N GLY A 45 4.20 -11.72 -17.49
CA GLY A 45 3.57 -11.12 -18.68
C GLY A 45 2.05 -11.28 -18.80
N ARG A 46 1.36 -11.84 -17.80
CA ARG A 46 -0.12 -11.96 -17.75
C ARG A 46 -0.78 -11.10 -16.68
N GLU A 47 -0.12 -10.04 -16.24
CA GLU A 47 -0.74 -9.04 -15.38
C GLU A 47 -1.94 -8.40 -16.11
N VAL A 48 -3.15 -8.64 -15.58
CA VAL A 48 -4.38 -8.02 -16.09
C VAL A 48 -4.37 -6.51 -15.86
N ILE A 49 -3.65 -6.07 -14.82
CA ILE A 49 -3.50 -4.67 -14.43
C ILE A 49 -2.02 -4.46 -14.10
N SER A 50 -1.34 -3.60 -14.87
CA SER A 50 0.04 -3.22 -14.58
C SER A 50 0.10 -2.47 -13.25
N SER A 51 0.88 -2.99 -12.30
CA SER A 51 1.11 -2.32 -11.03
C SER A 51 1.95 -1.05 -11.22
N PRO A 52 1.61 0.07 -10.57
CA PRO A 52 2.45 1.28 -10.61
C PRO A 52 3.77 1.13 -9.84
N LEU A 53 3.87 0.18 -8.90
CA LEU A 53 5.07 -0.13 -8.10
C LEU A 53 5.20 -1.66 -7.99
N PRO A 54 5.60 -2.37 -9.06
CA PRO A 54 5.82 -3.81 -9.02
C PRO A 54 6.93 -4.13 -8.02
N ASP A 55 6.74 -5.18 -7.21
CA ASP A 55 7.68 -5.62 -6.17
C ASP A 55 8.17 -4.51 -5.22
N TYR A 56 7.34 -3.47 -5.03
CA TYR A 56 7.67 -2.27 -4.27
C TYR A 56 8.90 -1.49 -4.79
N GLU A 57 9.27 -1.70 -6.05
CA GLU A 57 10.37 -1.00 -6.71
C GLU A 57 9.95 0.40 -7.15
N VAL A 58 10.89 1.35 -7.06
CA VAL A 58 10.71 2.74 -7.47
C VAL A 58 11.65 3.02 -8.64
N PRO A 59 11.14 3.43 -9.82
CA PRO A 59 11.98 3.72 -10.98
C PRO A 59 13.06 4.75 -10.67
N GLY A 60 14.32 4.42 -10.97
CA GLY A 60 15.47 5.28 -10.72
C GLY A 60 16.07 5.17 -9.31
N LEU A 61 15.61 4.22 -8.48
CA LEU A 61 16.18 3.95 -7.16
C LEU A 61 16.61 2.49 -7.04
N GLU A 62 17.93 2.27 -6.99
CA GLU A 62 18.51 0.91 -6.90
C GLU A 62 18.45 0.31 -5.49
N ASN A 63 18.33 1.15 -4.45
CA ASN A 63 18.30 0.69 -3.07
C ASN A 63 16.89 0.14 -2.75
N LYS A 64 16.77 -1.20 -2.78
CA LYS A 64 15.52 -1.93 -2.49
C LYS A 64 14.89 -1.56 -1.15
N THR A 65 15.69 -1.36 -0.10
CA THR A 65 15.18 -0.97 1.22
C THR A 65 14.56 0.43 1.19
N LEU A 66 15.24 1.40 0.56
CA LEU A 66 14.70 2.75 0.41
C LEU A 66 13.47 2.75 -0.51
N ALA A 67 13.49 1.99 -1.60
CA ALA A 67 12.35 1.83 -2.48
C ALA A 67 11.12 1.26 -1.74
N GLY A 68 11.30 0.21 -0.94
CA GLY A 68 10.24 -0.38 -0.11
C GLY A 68 9.68 0.60 0.93
N ILE A 69 10.53 1.40 1.59
CA ILE A 69 10.07 2.46 2.51
C ILE A 69 9.23 3.48 1.75
N LEU A 70 9.70 3.97 0.60
CA LEU A 70 8.98 4.98 -0.19
C LEU A 70 7.64 4.45 -0.72
N ALA A 71 7.62 3.21 -1.19
CA ALA A 71 6.41 2.52 -1.62
C ALA A 71 5.41 2.40 -0.45
N GLY A 72 5.88 2.00 0.74
CA GLY A 72 5.06 1.93 1.95
C GLY A 72 4.49 3.28 2.40
N ILE A 73 5.31 4.34 2.38
CA ILE A 73 4.86 5.71 2.69
C ILE A 73 3.79 6.15 1.69
N THR A 74 4.05 5.93 0.40
CA THR A 74 3.14 6.34 -0.68
C THR A 74 1.80 5.62 -0.59
N GLY A 75 1.81 4.29 -0.41
CA GLY A 75 0.60 3.50 -0.24
C GLY A 75 -0.18 3.87 1.03
N THR A 76 0.50 4.13 2.14
CA THR A 76 -0.14 4.57 3.39
C THR A 76 -0.85 5.90 3.21
N LEU A 77 -0.17 6.91 2.67
CA LEU A 77 -0.76 8.23 2.43
C LEU A 77 -1.93 8.17 1.44
N LEU A 78 -1.79 7.39 0.37
CA LEU A 78 -2.85 7.19 -0.62
C LEU A 78 -4.09 6.55 0.03
N THR A 79 -3.90 5.51 0.84
CA THR A 79 -5.00 4.82 1.54
C THR A 79 -5.74 5.77 2.46
N PHE A 80 -5.03 6.56 3.28
CA PHE A 80 -5.66 7.57 4.14
C PHE A 80 -6.41 8.63 3.33
N ALA A 81 -5.83 9.11 2.22
CA ALA A 81 -6.48 10.09 1.36
C ALA A 81 -7.81 9.55 0.78
N LEU A 82 -7.78 8.33 0.22
CA LEU A 82 -8.97 7.68 -0.34
C LEU A 82 -10.04 7.45 0.72
N MET A 83 -9.66 6.95 1.90
CA MET A 83 -10.60 6.71 2.99
C MET A 83 -11.22 8.01 3.54
N MET A 84 -10.44 9.10 3.61
CA MET A 84 -10.97 10.41 4.00
C MET A 84 -11.97 10.95 2.98
N ILE A 85 -11.70 10.78 1.68
CA ILE A 85 -12.62 11.16 0.61
C ILE A 85 -13.91 10.34 0.73
N LEU A 86 -13.79 9.01 0.83
CA LEU A 86 -14.93 8.11 0.97
C LEU A 86 -15.79 8.46 2.19
N ALA A 87 -15.16 8.67 3.36
CA ALA A 87 -15.86 9.05 4.58
C ALA A 87 -16.62 10.39 4.43
N LYS A 88 -16.03 11.38 3.74
CA LYS A 88 -16.70 12.65 3.43
C LYS A 88 -17.89 12.46 2.51
N LEU A 89 -17.77 11.63 1.46
CA LEU A 89 -18.87 11.35 0.53
C LEU A 89 -20.06 10.71 1.25
N ILE A 90 -19.80 9.72 2.10
CA ILE A 90 -20.82 9.03 2.91
C ILE A 90 -21.47 10.00 3.91
N ALA A 91 -20.67 10.80 4.62
CA ALA A 91 -21.18 11.77 5.60
C ALA A 91 -22.05 12.86 4.96
N THR A 92 -21.69 13.30 3.75
CA THR A 92 -22.45 14.31 3.00
C THR A 92 -23.79 13.75 2.52
N SER A 93 -23.84 12.50 2.07
CA SER A 93 -25.08 11.81 1.67
C SER A 93 -26.07 11.68 2.84
N LYS A 94 -25.57 11.37 4.05
CA LYS A 94 -26.42 11.28 5.25
C LYS A 94 -27.07 12.62 5.62
N LYS A 95 -26.36 13.74 5.42
CA LYS A 95 -26.87 15.09 5.68
C LYS A 95 -28.01 15.47 4.72
N ASN A 96 -27.89 15.14 3.44
CA ASN A 96 -28.91 15.43 2.43
C ASN A 96 -30.22 14.66 2.65
N LYS A 97 -30.17 13.45 3.24
CA LYS A 97 -31.37 12.65 3.52
C LYS A 97 -32.17 13.12 4.76
N GLN A 98 -31.58 13.94 5.64
CA GLN A 98 -32.27 14.50 6.82
C GLN A 98 -32.92 15.87 6.55
N MET A 99 -32.65 16.48 5.39
CA MET A 99 -33.21 17.78 4.97
C MET A 99 -34.35 17.64 3.94
N SER A 100 -34.75 16.41 3.63
CA SER A 100 -35.93 16.05 2.83
C SER A 100 -36.93 15.34 3.71
#